data_AF-A0A9J7KT40-F1
#
_entry.id   AF-A0A9J7KT40-F1
#
_cell.length_a   1.000
_cell.length_b   1.000
_cell.length_c   1.000
_cell.angle_alpha   90.00
_cell.angle_beta   90.00
_cell.angle_gamma   90.00
#
_symmetry.space_group_name_H-M   'P 1'
#
loop_
_entity.id
_entity.type
_entity.pdbx_description
1 polymer ?
#
loop_
_entity_poly.entity_id
_entity_poly.type
_entity_poly.pdbx_seq_one_letter_code
_entity_poly.pdbx_strand_id
1 'polypeptide(L)'
;MASVYVNIAQGQLAFQTSSYAWYSGADRAVDGNTNGQWSARSCTHTHGQANPAWWVDLGHPHIVNRVVIYNRWDCCRERLNPFNIHIGDSAEVAANPKCGGDHRIGLSERFTSVLCQGMTGRYVGVRLPGSGSRILSMAEVQVFSNEEFCQAGNGASYRGTATRTRSGRTCQRWDSQTPHGHDRTPRNYPAGGLVNNYCRNPDNWYALWCYTTDPNSRWEYCDVPSC
;
A
#
# COMPACT_ATOMS: atom_id res chain seq x y z
N MET A 1 -3.73 18.13 14.96
CA MET A 1 -2.70 17.13 14.58
C MET A 1 -2.84 16.88 13.09
N ALA A 2 -1.76 16.99 12.32
CA ALA A 2 -1.80 16.78 10.87
C ALA A 2 -1.87 15.28 10.56
N SER A 3 -2.87 14.82 9.80
CA SER A 3 -2.92 13.45 9.30
C SER A 3 -1.68 13.19 8.42
N VAL A 4 -0.84 12.25 8.84
CA VAL A 4 0.31 11.80 8.05
C VAL A 4 -0.16 10.68 7.13
N TYR A 5 0.07 10.84 5.83
CA TYR A 5 -0.23 9.85 4.81
C TYR A 5 1.07 9.21 4.33
N VAL A 6 1.12 7.87 4.23
CA VAL A 6 2.28 7.13 3.71
C VAL A 6 1.95 6.48 2.39
N ASN A 7 2.92 6.43 1.49
CA ASN A 7 2.85 5.62 0.29
C ASN A 7 3.05 4.13 0.66
N ILE A 8 1.95 3.41 0.84
CA ILE A 8 1.95 1.99 1.22
C ILE A 8 2.20 1.04 0.04
N ALA A 9 2.29 1.55 -1.20
CA ALA A 9 2.56 0.74 -2.38
C ALA A 9 4.05 0.56 -2.68
N GLN A 10 4.93 1.43 -2.16
CA GLN A 10 6.35 1.39 -2.49
C GLN A 10 7.00 0.08 -2.04
N GLY A 11 7.68 -0.60 -2.97
CA GLY A 11 8.35 -1.88 -2.76
C GLY A 11 7.42 -3.09 -2.63
N GLN A 12 6.10 -2.91 -2.75
CA GLN A 12 5.15 -4.02 -2.70
C GLN A 12 5.17 -4.85 -3.99
N LEU A 13 4.57 -6.04 -3.93
CA LEU A 13 4.43 -6.88 -5.12
C LEU A 13 3.40 -6.29 -6.08
N ALA A 14 3.83 -6.03 -7.31
CA ALA A 14 2.97 -5.51 -8.37
C ALA A 14 2.88 -6.48 -9.55
N PHE A 15 1.75 -6.42 -10.24
CA PHE A 15 1.39 -7.29 -11.35
C PHE A 15 0.77 -6.46 -12.47
N GLN A 16 0.83 -6.98 -13.67
CA GLN A 16 0.16 -6.39 -14.82
C GLN A 16 -0.28 -7.47 -15.78
N THR A 17 -1.27 -7.17 -16.61
CA THR A 17 -1.86 -8.15 -17.54
C THR A 17 -0.86 -8.70 -18.56
N SER A 18 0.17 -7.92 -18.92
CA SER A 18 1.29 -8.37 -19.74
C SER A 18 2.47 -7.41 -19.63
N SER A 19 3.68 -7.84 -19.99
CA SER A 19 4.89 -7.01 -19.98
C SER A 19 5.49 -6.97 -21.37
N TYR A 20 5.62 -5.79 -21.97
CA TYR A 20 6.18 -5.62 -23.31
C TYR A 20 7.66 -6.04 -23.41
N ALA A 21 8.45 -5.79 -22.37
CA ALA A 21 9.86 -6.14 -22.29
C ALA A 21 10.26 -6.53 -20.85
N TRP A 22 11.42 -7.15 -20.69
CA TRP A 22 11.93 -7.59 -19.38
C TRP A 22 12.17 -6.45 -18.38
N TYR A 23 12.43 -5.23 -18.87
CA TYR A 23 12.66 -4.04 -18.04
C TYR A 23 11.42 -3.16 -17.86
N SER A 24 10.26 -3.62 -18.32
CA SER A 24 8.98 -2.90 -18.24
C SER A 24 7.96 -3.61 -17.35
N GLY A 25 8.47 -4.38 -16.38
CA GLY A 25 7.67 -5.14 -15.41
C GLY A 25 6.80 -4.24 -14.54
N ALA A 26 5.81 -4.83 -13.87
CA ALA A 26 4.87 -4.11 -13.01
C ALA A 26 5.54 -3.47 -11.78
N ASP A 27 6.67 -4.03 -11.33
CA ASP A 27 7.51 -3.54 -10.23
C ASP A 27 7.97 -2.10 -10.44
N ARG A 28 8.08 -1.65 -11.70
CA ARG A 28 8.52 -0.29 -12.02
C ARG A 28 7.61 0.81 -11.48
N ALA A 29 6.32 0.53 -11.30
CA ALA A 29 5.37 1.52 -10.77
C ALA A 29 5.33 1.59 -9.24
N VAL A 30 6.17 0.82 -8.54
CA VAL A 30 6.26 0.79 -7.08
C VAL A 30 7.72 0.89 -6.62
N ASP A 31 8.62 1.32 -7.50
CA ASP A 31 10.05 1.35 -7.22
C ASP A 31 10.50 2.63 -6.50
N GLY A 32 9.60 3.60 -6.32
CA GLY A 32 9.85 4.87 -5.66
C GLY A 32 10.41 5.94 -6.61
N ASN A 33 10.56 5.66 -7.90
CA ASN A 33 11.12 6.59 -8.88
C ASN A 33 10.05 7.10 -9.85
N THR A 34 9.67 8.36 -9.67
CA THR A 34 8.63 9.04 -10.45
C THR A 34 9.05 9.46 -11.86
N ASN A 35 10.24 9.07 -12.33
CA ASN A 35 10.74 9.49 -13.64
C ASN A 35 10.04 8.76 -14.80
N GLY A 36 9.04 9.41 -15.38
CA GLY A 36 8.31 8.89 -16.54
C GLY A 36 9.01 8.98 -17.90
N GLN A 37 10.34 9.12 -17.95
CA GLN A 37 11.11 9.00 -19.19
C GLN A 37 11.46 7.53 -19.43
N TRP A 38 11.04 6.96 -20.56
CA TRP A 38 11.26 5.54 -20.89
C TRP A 38 12.71 5.06 -20.74
N SER A 39 13.67 5.86 -21.20
CA SER A 39 15.09 5.52 -21.12
C SER A 39 15.63 5.44 -19.68
N ALA A 40 14.91 6.01 -18.70
CA ALA A 40 15.25 5.90 -17.28
C ALA A 40 14.91 4.52 -16.69
N ARG A 41 14.22 3.64 -17.44
CA ARG A 41 13.86 2.28 -17.03
C ARG A 41 13.04 2.21 -15.73
N SER A 42 12.19 3.21 -15.52
CA SER A 42 11.28 3.37 -14.38
C SER A 42 9.82 3.49 -14.85
N CYS A 43 9.46 2.78 -15.91
CA CYS A 43 8.09 2.78 -16.42
C CYS A 43 7.64 1.36 -16.68
N THR A 44 6.42 1.05 -16.24
CA THR A 44 5.68 -0.14 -16.66
C THR A 44 5.31 -0.02 -18.14
N HIS A 45 5.06 -1.15 -18.81
CA HIS A 45 4.52 -1.15 -20.17
C HIS A 45 3.89 -2.50 -20.51
N THR A 46 2.60 -2.50 -20.81
CA THR A 46 1.89 -3.69 -21.31
C THR A 46 2.07 -3.87 -22.82
N HIS A 47 1.77 -5.05 -23.35
CA HIS A 47 1.48 -5.17 -24.77
C HIS A 47 0.19 -4.40 -25.12
N GLY A 48 -0.03 -4.17 -26.41
CA GLY A 48 -1.31 -3.69 -26.92
C GLY A 48 -2.38 -4.77 -26.79
N GLN A 49 -3.39 -4.54 -25.97
CA GLN A 49 -4.46 -5.50 -25.70
C GLN A 49 -5.76 -4.81 -25.27
N ALA A 50 -6.85 -5.56 -25.23
CA ALA A 50 -8.08 -5.09 -24.62
C ALA A 50 -7.92 -5.03 -23.09
N ASN A 51 -8.48 -3.98 -22.50
CA ASN A 51 -8.58 -3.82 -21.05
C ASN A 51 -7.28 -4.06 -20.24
N PRO A 52 -6.10 -3.54 -20.64
CA PRO A 52 -4.86 -3.76 -19.88
C PRO A 52 -5.00 -3.17 -18.48
N ALA A 53 -4.42 -3.87 -17.51
CA ALA A 53 -4.47 -3.48 -16.12
C ALA A 53 -3.12 -3.73 -15.43
N TRP A 54 -2.87 -2.92 -14.41
CA TRP A 54 -1.78 -3.04 -13.46
C TRP A 54 -2.39 -3.03 -12.06
N TRP A 55 -1.83 -3.78 -11.12
CA TRP A 55 -2.26 -3.74 -9.71
C TRP A 55 -1.15 -4.07 -8.75
N VAL A 56 -1.24 -3.52 -7.55
CA VAL A 56 -0.36 -3.82 -6.42
C VAL A 56 -1.11 -4.65 -5.37
N ASP A 57 -0.43 -5.64 -4.82
CA ASP A 57 -0.85 -6.40 -3.64
C ASP A 57 -0.23 -5.77 -2.40
N LEU A 58 -1.05 -5.14 -1.55
CA LEU A 58 -0.60 -4.50 -0.32
C LEU A 58 -0.35 -5.51 0.82
N GLY A 59 -0.56 -6.80 0.57
CA GLY A 59 -0.41 -7.90 1.53
C GLY A 59 -1.65 -8.11 2.40
N HIS A 60 -2.36 -7.05 2.79
CA HIS A 60 -3.63 -7.07 3.50
C HIS A 60 -4.51 -5.85 3.15
N PRO A 61 -5.81 -5.84 3.51
CA PRO A 61 -6.65 -4.68 3.24
C PRO A 61 -6.19 -3.42 3.98
N HIS A 62 -6.22 -2.28 3.30
CA HIS A 62 -5.96 -0.95 3.85
C HIS A 62 -7.04 0.05 3.43
N ILE A 63 -7.29 1.06 4.26
CA ILE A 63 -7.98 2.29 3.85
C ILE A 63 -7.08 3.05 2.87
N VAL A 64 -7.62 3.36 1.71
CA VAL A 64 -6.96 4.14 0.66
C VAL A 64 -7.59 5.52 0.57
N ASN A 65 -6.86 6.54 1.00
CA ASN A 65 -7.36 7.91 0.99
C ASN A 65 -7.21 8.54 -0.40
N ARG A 66 -6.06 8.34 -1.05
CA ARG A 66 -5.81 8.80 -2.41
C ARG A 66 -4.79 7.93 -3.14
N VAL A 67 -4.88 7.93 -4.46
CA VAL A 67 -3.93 7.28 -5.35
C VAL A 67 -3.33 8.33 -6.28
N VAL A 68 -2.01 8.40 -6.34
CA VAL A 68 -1.27 9.29 -7.24
C VAL A 68 -0.65 8.46 -8.35
N ILE A 69 -0.95 8.79 -9.60
CA ILE A 69 -0.43 8.08 -10.77
C ILE A 69 0.47 9.04 -11.53
N TYR A 70 1.74 8.67 -11.67
CA TYR A 70 2.73 9.33 -12.51
C TYR A 70 2.71 8.68 -13.89
N ASN A 71 2.43 9.48 -14.91
CA ASN A 71 2.34 9.02 -16.29
C ASN A 71 3.73 8.94 -16.94
N ARG A 72 3.86 8.09 -17.96
CA ARG A 72 4.98 8.19 -18.89
C ARG A 72 4.85 9.51 -19.66
N TRP A 73 5.94 10.29 -19.74
CA TRP A 73 5.89 11.67 -20.25
C TRP A 73 6.75 11.93 -21.50
N ASP A 74 7.73 11.07 -21.82
CA ASP A 74 8.63 11.26 -22.98
C ASP A 74 7.93 11.10 -24.34
N CYS A 75 6.82 10.35 -24.38
CA CYS A 75 5.94 10.22 -25.54
C CYS A 75 4.54 9.80 -25.08
N CYS A 76 3.59 9.78 -26.01
CA CYS A 76 2.43 8.88 -25.90
C CYS A 76 1.55 9.10 -24.66
N ARG A 77 1.59 10.31 -24.11
CA ARG A 77 0.98 10.72 -22.83
C ARG A 77 -0.53 10.49 -22.82
N GLU A 78 -1.14 10.56 -23.99
CA GLU A 78 -2.56 10.34 -24.21
C GLU A 78 -3.02 8.90 -23.93
N ARG A 79 -2.13 7.90 -23.96
CA ARG A 79 -2.49 6.48 -23.84
C ARG A 79 -3.12 6.11 -22.51
N LEU A 80 -2.76 6.81 -21.43
CA LEU A 80 -3.35 6.59 -20.11
C LEU A 80 -4.84 6.96 -20.08
N ASN A 81 -5.34 7.78 -21.02
CA ASN A 81 -6.71 8.28 -20.99
C ASN A 81 -7.69 7.45 -21.85
N PRO A 82 -8.92 7.22 -21.37
CA PRO A 82 -9.34 7.23 -19.96
C PRO A 82 -8.78 6.01 -19.22
N PHE A 83 -8.73 6.11 -17.88
CA PHE A 83 -8.42 5.01 -16.98
C PHE A 83 -9.40 4.95 -15.80
N ASN A 84 -9.48 3.80 -15.15
CA ASN A 84 -10.17 3.62 -13.87
C ASN A 84 -9.20 3.12 -12.80
N ILE A 85 -9.50 3.48 -11.56
CA ILE A 85 -8.84 2.92 -10.37
C ILE A 85 -9.85 2.00 -9.69
N HIS A 86 -9.41 0.81 -9.29
CA HIS A 86 -10.22 -0.18 -8.59
C HIS A 86 -9.55 -0.57 -7.27
N ILE A 87 -10.33 -0.70 -6.20
CA ILE A 87 -9.83 -0.98 -4.85
C ILE A 87 -10.71 -2.05 -4.21
N GLY A 88 -10.11 -3.15 -3.76
CA GLY A 88 -10.85 -4.24 -3.11
C GLY A 88 -9.96 -5.44 -2.80
N ASP A 89 -10.55 -6.59 -2.52
CA ASP A 89 -9.83 -7.77 -2.02
C ASP A 89 -9.61 -8.86 -3.07
N SER A 90 -9.98 -8.60 -4.33
CA SER A 90 -9.72 -9.51 -5.46
C SER A 90 -8.47 -9.10 -6.24
N ALA A 91 -7.65 -10.08 -6.63
CA ALA A 91 -6.58 -9.86 -7.61
C ALA A 91 -7.12 -9.62 -9.03
N GLU A 92 -8.39 -9.96 -9.29
CA GLU A 92 -9.08 -9.58 -10.51
C GLU A 92 -9.55 -8.12 -10.40
N VAL A 93 -8.74 -7.19 -10.95
CA VAL A 93 -8.96 -5.74 -10.86
C VAL A 93 -10.39 -5.31 -11.17
N ALA A 94 -11.00 -5.92 -12.20
CA ALA A 94 -12.34 -5.58 -12.66
C ALA A 94 -13.47 -5.98 -11.69
N ALA A 95 -13.22 -6.94 -10.81
CA ALA A 95 -14.19 -7.40 -9.81
C ALA A 95 -14.29 -6.46 -8.61
N ASN A 96 -13.27 -5.62 -8.38
CA ASN A 96 -13.26 -4.64 -7.30
C ASN A 96 -14.06 -3.38 -7.67
N PRO A 97 -14.67 -2.68 -6.70
CA PRO A 97 -15.35 -1.41 -6.96
C PRO A 97 -14.38 -0.33 -7.47
N LYS A 98 -14.90 0.58 -8.32
CA LYS A 98 -14.12 1.72 -8.81
C LYS A 98 -13.97 2.79 -7.73
N CYS A 99 -12.76 3.31 -7.58
CA CYS A 99 -12.51 4.58 -6.91
C CYS A 99 -12.98 5.73 -7.80
N GLY A 100 -14.24 6.13 -7.63
CA GLY A 100 -14.90 7.11 -8.48
C GLY A 100 -15.29 6.53 -9.86
N GLY A 101 -15.11 7.33 -10.91
CA GLY A 101 -15.46 6.97 -12.28
C GLY A 101 -14.26 6.81 -13.20
N ASP A 102 -14.44 7.19 -14.46
CA ASP A 102 -13.36 7.32 -15.44
C ASP A 102 -12.57 8.59 -15.18
N HIS A 103 -11.26 8.43 -15.00
CA HIS A 103 -10.31 9.50 -14.75
C HIS A 103 -9.52 9.83 -16.00
N ARG A 104 -8.99 11.05 -16.03
CA ARG A 104 -8.12 11.54 -17.10
C ARG A 104 -7.01 12.38 -16.49
N ILE A 105 -5.86 12.39 -17.15
CA ILE A 105 -4.74 13.29 -16.88
C ILE A 105 -4.59 14.28 -18.03
N GLY A 106 -4.33 15.55 -17.74
CA GLY A 106 -4.03 16.54 -18.78
C GLY A 106 -2.73 16.19 -19.51
N LEU A 107 -2.63 16.45 -20.82
CA LEU A 107 -1.43 16.08 -21.59
C LEU A 107 -0.17 16.86 -21.16
N SER A 108 -0.33 18.01 -20.50
CA SER A 108 0.75 18.79 -19.89
C SER A 108 1.12 18.34 -18.47
N GLU A 109 0.25 17.54 -17.84
CA GLU A 109 0.45 17.06 -16.46
C GLU A 109 1.27 15.77 -16.46
N ARG A 110 2.15 15.65 -15.47
CA ARG A 110 2.99 14.46 -15.29
C ARG A 110 2.38 13.44 -14.34
N PHE A 111 1.52 13.89 -13.44
CA PHE A 111 0.81 13.04 -12.51
C PHE A 111 -0.61 13.54 -12.27
N THR A 112 -1.46 12.66 -11.76
CA THR A 112 -2.80 13.01 -11.26
C THR A 112 -3.00 12.37 -9.91
N SER A 113 -3.75 13.04 -9.03
CA SER A 113 -4.07 12.59 -7.68
C SER A 113 -5.57 12.38 -7.57
N VAL A 114 -5.99 11.14 -7.38
CA VAL A 114 -7.41 10.77 -7.24
C VAL A 114 -7.73 10.51 -5.78
N LEU A 115 -8.72 11.23 -5.23
CA LEU A 115 -9.24 10.97 -3.91
C LEU A 115 -10.17 9.74 -3.94
N CYS A 116 -9.84 8.72 -3.16
CA CYS A 116 -10.61 7.48 -3.06
C CYS A 116 -11.49 7.40 -1.81
N GLN A 117 -11.59 8.51 -1.07
CA GLN A 117 -12.56 8.68 0.03
C GLN A 117 -12.50 7.57 1.09
N GLY A 118 -11.34 6.95 1.29
CA GLY A 118 -11.14 5.93 2.31
C GLY A 118 -11.68 4.53 1.92
N MET A 119 -11.83 4.24 0.63
CA MET A 119 -12.12 2.87 0.18
C MET A 119 -11.13 1.87 0.77
N THR A 120 -11.64 0.73 1.21
CA THR A 120 -10.81 -0.33 1.81
C THR A 120 -10.54 -1.44 0.79
N GLY A 121 -9.31 -1.92 0.70
CA GLY A 121 -8.97 -3.10 -0.10
C GLY A 121 -7.51 -3.49 -0.01
N ARG A 122 -7.23 -4.77 -0.25
CA ARG A 122 -5.86 -5.32 -0.35
C ARG A 122 -5.18 -4.99 -1.68
N TYR A 123 -5.97 -4.92 -2.75
CA TYR A 123 -5.49 -4.67 -4.10
C TYR A 123 -5.91 -3.29 -4.57
N VAL A 124 -4.95 -2.54 -5.11
CA VAL A 124 -5.21 -1.27 -5.81
C VAL A 124 -4.77 -1.44 -7.26
N GLY A 125 -5.71 -1.29 -8.20
CA GLY A 125 -5.46 -1.52 -9.61
C GLY A 125 -5.80 -0.33 -10.49
N VAL A 126 -4.99 -0.09 -11.52
CA VAL A 126 -5.25 0.87 -12.60
C VAL A 126 -5.57 0.08 -13.87
N ARG A 127 -6.70 0.41 -14.51
CA ARG A 127 -7.18 -0.28 -15.71
C ARG A 127 -7.52 0.71 -16.81
N LEU A 128 -7.16 0.38 -18.04
CA LEU A 128 -7.60 1.11 -19.23
C LEU A 128 -8.82 0.41 -19.83
N PRO A 129 -10.06 0.91 -19.66
CA PRO A 129 -11.23 0.28 -20.27
C PRO A 129 -11.18 0.39 -21.80
N GLY A 130 -11.65 -0.64 -22.49
CA GLY A 130 -11.84 -0.64 -23.95
C GLY A 130 -11.50 -1.99 -24.61
N SER A 131 -12.21 -2.30 -25.69
CA SER A 131 -12.04 -3.53 -26.48
C SER A 131 -10.92 -3.47 -27.53
N GLY A 132 -10.40 -2.27 -27.82
CA GLY A 132 -9.30 -2.07 -28.77
C GLY A 132 -7.92 -2.33 -28.17
N SER A 133 -6.88 -2.20 -28.99
CA SER A 133 -5.48 -2.27 -28.55
C SER A 133 -5.11 -1.04 -27.72
N ARG A 134 -5.19 -1.18 -26.39
CA ARG A 134 -4.75 -0.18 -25.41
C ARG A 134 -3.39 -0.60 -24.83
N ILE A 135 -2.59 0.39 -24.43
CA ILE A 135 -1.27 0.18 -23.82
C ILE A 135 -1.26 0.96 -22.51
N LEU A 136 -1.05 0.26 -21.40
CA LEU A 136 -0.86 0.86 -20.09
C LEU A 136 0.64 1.03 -19.82
N SER A 137 1.07 2.27 -19.59
CA SER A 137 2.44 2.61 -19.24
C SER A 137 2.43 3.75 -18.24
N MET A 138 2.92 3.47 -17.05
CA MET A 138 2.96 4.39 -15.91
C MET A 138 4.35 4.37 -15.29
N ALA A 139 4.79 5.52 -14.80
CA ALA A 139 6.07 5.66 -14.14
C ALA A 139 6.02 5.18 -12.69
N GLU A 140 5.03 5.65 -11.93
CA GLU A 140 4.89 5.35 -10.51
C GLU A 140 3.41 5.41 -10.12
N VAL A 141 2.98 4.54 -9.21
CA VAL A 141 1.66 4.55 -8.60
C VAL A 141 1.84 4.55 -7.08
N GLN A 142 1.52 5.69 -6.48
CA GLN A 142 1.59 5.85 -5.03
C GLN A 142 0.20 5.67 -4.43
N VAL A 143 0.08 4.81 -3.44
CA VAL A 143 -1.17 4.57 -2.71
C VAL A 143 -1.01 5.16 -1.32
N PHE A 144 -1.75 6.22 -1.02
CA PHE A 144 -1.67 6.90 0.25
C PHE A 144 -2.73 6.43 1.22
N SER A 145 -2.27 5.93 2.36
CA SER A 145 -3.09 5.55 3.51
C SER A 145 -2.68 6.35 4.75
N ASN A 146 -3.64 6.65 5.61
CA ASN A 146 -3.42 7.13 6.96
C ASN A 146 -3.34 5.99 8.00
N GLU A 147 -3.63 4.74 7.63
CA GLU A 147 -3.68 3.59 8.56
C GLU A 147 -2.32 3.09 9.04
N GLU A 148 -1.20 3.44 8.39
CA GLU A 148 0.11 3.11 8.97
C GLU A 148 0.37 3.85 10.29
N PHE A 149 -0.36 4.94 10.55
CA PHE A 149 -0.21 5.77 11.73
C PHE A 149 -1.43 5.83 12.64
N CYS A 150 -2.57 5.22 12.27
CA CYS A 150 -3.74 5.19 13.15
C CYS A 150 -4.34 3.79 13.35
N GLN A 151 -4.86 3.53 14.55
CA GLN A 151 -5.52 2.30 14.92
C GLN A 151 -7.03 2.44 14.77
N ALA A 152 -7.70 1.43 14.19
CA ALA A 152 -9.15 1.32 14.19
C ALA A 152 -9.60 0.41 15.33
N GLY A 153 -10.70 0.78 16.01
CA GLY A 153 -11.25 0.00 17.13
C GLY A 153 -10.21 -0.23 18.24
N ASN A 154 -10.01 -1.48 18.64
CA ASN A 154 -9.00 -1.86 19.64
C ASN A 154 -7.59 -2.12 19.04
N GLY A 155 -7.40 -1.86 17.74
CA GLY A 155 -6.12 -2.06 17.06
C GLY A 155 -5.75 -3.51 16.72
N ALA A 156 -6.68 -4.48 16.84
CA ALA A 156 -6.39 -5.88 16.45
C ALA A 156 -5.94 -6.02 14.98
N SER A 157 -6.48 -5.18 14.09
CA SER A 157 -6.12 -5.10 12.67
C SER A 157 -4.94 -4.16 12.39
N TYR A 158 -4.43 -3.42 13.36
CA TYR A 158 -3.33 -2.48 13.12
C TYR A 158 -2.08 -3.22 12.64
N ARG A 159 -1.53 -2.76 11.51
CA ARG A 159 -0.31 -3.30 10.92
C ARG A 159 0.77 -2.26 10.69
N GLY A 160 0.58 -1.03 11.18
CA GLY A 160 1.60 0.03 11.10
C GLY A 160 2.87 -0.28 11.91
N THR A 161 3.83 0.64 11.87
CA THR A 161 5.22 0.39 12.28
C THR A 161 5.61 1.09 13.58
N ALA A 162 4.64 1.48 14.42
CA ALA A 162 4.93 2.07 15.73
C ALA A 162 5.77 1.10 16.58
N THR A 163 6.93 1.55 17.07
CA THR A 163 7.90 0.73 17.84
C THR A 163 8.11 1.23 19.27
N ARG A 164 7.36 2.25 19.70
CA ARG A 164 7.48 2.86 21.02
C ARG A 164 6.14 2.91 21.74
N THR A 165 6.21 2.74 23.06
CA THR A 165 5.06 2.82 23.96
C THR A 165 4.66 4.29 24.20
N ARG A 166 3.54 4.51 24.92
CA ARG A 166 3.07 5.87 25.30
C ARG A 166 4.11 6.70 26.04
N SER A 167 4.89 6.08 26.91
CA SER A 167 6.01 6.76 27.60
C SER A 167 7.34 6.76 26.84
N GLY A 168 7.36 6.26 25.60
CA GLY A 168 8.53 6.27 24.73
C GLY A 168 9.47 5.07 24.91
N ARG A 169 9.10 4.04 25.70
CA ARG A 169 9.91 2.81 25.82
C ARG A 169 9.94 2.08 24.49
N THR A 170 11.11 1.56 24.13
CA THR A 170 11.26 0.73 22.92
C THR A 170 10.55 -0.60 23.13
N CYS A 171 9.77 -1.02 22.13
CA CYS A 171 9.15 -2.34 22.12
C CYS A 171 10.21 -3.43 21.92
N GLN A 172 10.06 -4.53 22.65
CA GLN A 172 10.75 -5.78 22.42
C GLN A 172 10.21 -6.44 21.16
N ARG A 173 11.08 -7.12 20.40
CA ARG A 173 10.64 -7.90 19.23
C ARG A 173 9.78 -9.09 19.66
N TRP A 174 8.71 -9.37 18.93
CA TRP A 174 7.78 -10.45 19.25
C TRP A 174 8.37 -11.86 19.10
N ASP A 175 9.49 -11.99 18.39
CA ASP A 175 10.25 -13.24 18.29
C ASP A 175 11.42 -13.32 19.30
N SER A 176 11.63 -12.28 20.11
CA SER A 176 12.62 -12.28 21.20
C SER A 176 11.99 -12.79 22.49
N GLN A 177 12.75 -13.57 23.26
CA GLN A 177 12.39 -14.03 24.61
C GLN A 177 13.15 -13.26 25.71
N THR A 178 13.75 -12.12 25.38
CA THR A 178 14.53 -11.27 26.29
C THR A 178 14.26 -9.79 25.97
N PRO A 179 14.11 -8.91 26.98
CA PRO A 179 14.16 -9.18 28.43
C PRO A 179 12.96 -9.99 28.97
N HIS A 180 11.82 -9.97 28.30
CA HIS A 180 10.60 -10.60 28.81
C HIS A 180 10.26 -11.86 28.01
N GLY A 181 10.31 -13.03 28.66
CA GLY A 181 9.77 -14.26 28.08
C GLY A 181 8.25 -14.21 27.93
N HIS A 182 7.74 -14.73 26.82
CA HIS A 182 6.31 -14.75 26.51
C HIS A 182 5.90 -15.74 25.40
N ASP A 183 4.63 -16.18 25.45
CA ASP A 183 4.06 -17.10 24.46
C ASP A 183 3.45 -16.41 23.23
N ARG A 184 3.34 -15.07 23.23
CA ARG A 184 2.82 -14.28 22.10
C ARG A 184 3.87 -14.12 21.00
N THR A 185 4.21 -15.23 20.36
CA THR A 185 5.20 -15.29 19.28
C THR A 185 4.53 -15.37 17.91
N PRO A 186 5.22 -15.04 16.80
CA PRO A 186 4.69 -15.22 15.45
C PRO A 186 4.25 -16.67 15.17
N ARG A 187 4.90 -17.64 15.83
CA ARG A 187 4.58 -19.06 15.71
C ARG A 187 3.23 -19.40 16.35
N ASN A 188 2.93 -18.82 17.51
CA ASN A 188 1.72 -19.11 18.28
C ASN A 188 0.53 -18.24 17.84
N TYR A 189 0.79 -17.05 17.29
CA TYR A 189 -0.22 -16.08 16.84
C TYR A 189 0.06 -15.65 15.38
N PRO A 190 -0.05 -16.56 14.40
CA PRO A 190 0.32 -16.29 13.01
C PRO A 190 -0.52 -15.18 12.35
N ALA A 191 -1.79 -15.04 12.75
CA ALA A 191 -2.67 -13.97 12.27
C ALA A 191 -2.44 -12.61 12.95
N GLY A 192 -1.66 -12.58 14.04
CA GLY A 192 -1.46 -11.39 14.88
C GLY A 192 -0.55 -10.33 14.26
N GLY A 193 0.06 -10.60 13.09
CA GLY A 193 0.96 -9.66 12.42
C GLY A 193 2.19 -9.31 13.26
N LEU A 194 2.67 -10.25 14.08
CA LEU A 194 3.74 -10.06 15.07
C LEU A 194 5.12 -9.96 14.42
N VAL A 195 5.32 -8.99 13.54
CA VAL A 195 6.58 -8.74 12.84
C VAL A 195 7.41 -7.72 13.61
N ASN A 196 8.73 -7.94 13.69
CA ASN A 196 9.67 -7.05 14.38
C ASN A 196 9.24 -6.72 15.82
N ASN A 197 9.39 -5.47 16.23
CA ASN A 197 8.97 -4.92 17.51
C ASN A 197 7.82 -3.91 17.37
N TYR A 198 6.91 -4.14 16.43
CA TYR A 198 5.80 -3.21 16.22
C TYR A 198 4.70 -3.38 17.28
N CYS A 199 4.02 -2.31 17.64
CA CYS A 199 2.85 -2.35 18.51
C CYS A 199 1.75 -3.21 17.89
N ARG A 200 1.19 -4.16 18.64
CA ARG A 200 0.14 -5.08 18.17
C ARG A 200 -0.89 -5.34 19.25
N ASN A 201 -2.01 -5.92 18.85
CA ASN A 201 -3.02 -6.46 19.76
C ASN A 201 -3.37 -7.89 19.32
N PRO A 202 -2.46 -8.87 19.54
CA PRO A 202 -2.64 -10.24 19.08
C PRO A 202 -3.71 -11.03 19.86
N ASP A 203 -4.09 -10.54 21.03
CA ASP A 203 -5.00 -11.18 21.99
C ASP A 203 -6.38 -10.50 22.09
N ASN A 204 -6.68 -9.57 21.17
CA ASN A 204 -7.95 -8.86 21.11
C ASN A 204 -8.32 -8.16 22.44
N TRP A 205 -7.32 -7.62 23.14
CA TRP A 205 -7.48 -6.85 24.37
C TRP A 205 -7.95 -5.41 24.05
N TYR A 206 -7.67 -4.45 24.93
CA TYR A 206 -8.32 -3.13 24.92
C TYR A 206 -7.70 -2.16 23.89
N ALA A 207 -6.40 -2.26 23.63
CA ALA A 207 -5.68 -1.36 22.75
C ALA A 207 -4.35 -1.99 22.30
N LEU A 208 -3.66 -1.32 21.36
CA LEU A 208 -2.31 -1.69 20.98
C LEU A 208 -1.33 -1.63 22.13
N TRP A 209 -0.49 -2.65 22.22
CA TRP A 209 0.54 -2.78 23.23
C TRP A 209 1.76 -3.52 22.70
N CYS A 210 2.84 -3.51 23.47
CA CYS A 210 4.00 -4.36 23.21
C CYS A 210 4.67 -4.72 24.53
N TYR A 211 5.45 -5.81 24.52
CA TYR A 211 6.48 -6.00 25.54
C TYR A 211 7.54 -4.91 25.37
N THR A 212 8.13 -4.41 26.45
CA THR A 212 9.14 -3.34 26.34
C THR A 212 10.56 -3.89 26.49
N THR A 213 11.57 -3.14 26.06
CA THR A 213 12.97 -3.50 26.32
C THR A 213 13.44 -3.08 27.72
N ASP A 214 12.60 -2.42 28.53
CA ASP A 214 12.89 -2.03 29.91
C ASP A 214 12.64 -3.25 30.83
N PRO A 215 13.66 -3.74 31.57
CA PRO A 215 13.50 -4.85 32.50
C PRO A 215 12.48 -4.59 33.61
N ASN A 216 12.23 -3.31 33.97
CA ASN A 216 11.31 -2.93 35.04
C ASN A 216 9.87 -2.77 34.56
N SER A 217 9.64 -2.75 33.24
CA SER A 217 8.31 -2.56 32.66
C SER A 217 8.05 -3.64 31.62
N ARG A 218 7.38 -4.72 32.03
CA ARG A 218 7.17 -5.90 31.18
C ARG A 218 6.49 -5.56 29.86
N TRP A 219 5.45 -4.75 29.91
CA TRP A 219 4.64 -4.36 28.76
C TRP A 219 4.05 -2.97 29.01
N GLU A 220 3.66 -2.31 27.93
CA GLU A 220 2.94 -1.04 28.00
C GLU A 220 2.10 -0.83 26.74
N TYR A 221 1.05 -0.02 26.86
CA TYR A 221 0.27 0.40 25.70
C TYR A 221 1.07 1.33 24.79
N CYS A 222 0.73 1.29 23.50
CA CYS A 222 1.25 2.23 22.51
C CYS A 222 0.33 3.44 22.33
N ASP A 223 0.91 4.56 21.89
CA ASP A 223 0.19 5.78 21.55
C ASP A 223 0.08 5.90 20.03
N VAL A 224 -0.82 5.11 19.46
CA VAL A 224 -1.15 5.21 18.04
C VAL A 224 -2.48 5.97 17.95
N PRO A 225 -2.55 7.09 17.20
CA PRO A 225 -3.79 7.83 16.98
C PRO A 225 -4.95 6.93 16.56
N SER A 226 -6.19 7.23 16.96
CA SER A 226 -7.35 6.53 16.39
C SER A 226 -7.67 7.05 15.00
N CYS A 227 -8.02 6.13 14.09
CA CYS A 227 -8.90 6.45 12.98
C CYS A 227 -10.36 6.39 13.51
#